data_AF-A0AAW1LCH9-F1
#
_entry.id   AF-A0AAW1LCH9-F1
#
_cell.length_a   1.000
_cell.length_b   1.000
_cell.length_c   1.000
_cell.angle_alpha   90.00
_cell.angle_beta   90.00
_cell.angle_gamma   90.00
#
_symmetry.space_group_name_H-M   'P 1'
#
loop_
_entity.id
_entity.type
_entity.pdbx_description
1 polymer ?
#
loop_
_entity_poly.entity_id
_entity_poly.type
_entity_poly.pdbx_seq_one_letter_code
_entity_poly.pdbx_strand_id
1 'polypeptide(L)'
;MDRRDRRREKSANYTRNEKHLLLDSILPYLNDIENKKTDAMTVDIKVKSWNAVATHYNNVNVKAQRRVSQLKTLYENIKKRTKKDVLTYQTELKSGEPGKTSLKRIDDVGWRLIKMVPALRILWKNTILMKQQVARNKGDPLTLDNDNDSLPPVVPTLTTDNFDPSVIIKDEFTPHNQELTVEEIPDMNGLANEPHESPNFHNYAIPRNETAEEATDNADINFTCPDDFSNFMSAMDKELKKKELEKLDLDIQMKKLELEFMKGKLKEQEMSIKFQQLEYEIKCRELDKCLSDRSNV
;
A
#
# COMPACT_ATOMS: atom_id res chain seq x y z
N MET A 1 -30.05 20.57 -41.02
CA MET A 1 -28.99 19.69 -40.46
C MET A 1 -29.63 18.73 -39.47
N ASP A 2 -29.65 17.43 -39.81
CA ASP A 2 -30.28 16.37 -39.02
C ASP A 2 -29.45 16.05 -37.76
N ARG A 3 -30.09 15.93 -36.59
CA ARG A 3 -29.41 15.73 -35.29
C ARG A 3 -28.83 14.33 -35.10
N ARG A 4 -29.06 13.43 -36.06
CA ARG A 4 -28.80 11.98 -35.94
C ARG A 4 -27.38 11.54 -36.31
N ASP A 5 -26.57 12.39 -36.93
CA ASP A 5 -25.19 12.05 -37.35
C ASP A 5 -24.08 12.51 -36.39
N ARG A 6 -24.41 13.04 -35.21
CA ARG A 6 -23.42 13.19 -34.12
C ARG A 6 -23.18 11.88 -33.38
N ARG A 7 -23.02 10.77 -34.11
CA ARG A 7 -22.43 9.54 -33.54
C ARG A 7 -20.99 9.89 -33.18
N ARG A 8 -20.74 10.19 -31.90
CA ARG A 8 -19.37 10.32 -31.37
C ARG A 8 -18.58 9.11 -31.84
N GLU A 9 -17.51 9.35 -32.58
CA GLU A 9 -16.52 8.32 -32.87
C GLU A 9 -16.14 7.66 -31.55
N LYS A 10 -16.18 6.32 -31.54
CA LYS A 10 -15.82 5.55 -30.36
C LYS A 10 -14.35 5.84 -30.07
N SER A 11 -14.07 6.48 -28.93
CA SER A 11 -12.70 6.69 -28.51
C SER A 11 -12.00 5.34 -28.34
N ALA A 12 -10.73 5.25 -28.76
CA ALA A 12 -9.92 4.04 -28.59
C ALA A 12 -9.99 3.49 -27.16
N ASN A 13 -10.02 2.16 -27.05
CA ASN A 13 -10.03 1.48 -25.76
C ASN A 13 -8.74 1.75 -24.98
N TYR A 14 -8.84 1.83 -23.66
CA TYR A 14 -7.68 1.98 -22.79
C TYR A 14 -6.92 0.67 -22.63
N THR A 15 -5.65 0.70 -23.03
CA THR A 15 -4.67 -0.35 -22.79
C THR A 15 -4.37 -0.49 -21.30
N ARG A 16 -3.71 -1.60 -20.92
CA ARG A 16 -3.26 -1.83 -19.55
C ARG A 16 -2.26 -0.76 -19.09
N ASN A 17 -1.29 -0.43 -19.94
CA ASN A 17 -0.26 0.59 -19.63
C ASN A 17 -0.87 1.97 -19.43
N GLU A 18 -1.87 2.35 -20.25
CA GLU A 18 -2.61 3.60 -20.05
C GLU A 18 -3.33 3.66 -18.71
N LYS A 19 -3.86 2.54 -18.21
CA LYS A 19 -4.48 2.49 -16.88
C LYS A 19 -3.44 2.65 -15.77
N HIS A 20 -2.26 2.03 -15.90
CA HIS A 20 -1.17 2.24 -14.94
C HIS A 20 -0.69 3.68 -14.93
N LEU A 21 -0.50 4.28 -16.11
CA LEU A 21 -0.11 5.67 -16.26
C LEU A 21 -1.12 6.63 -15.62
N LEU A 22 -2.42 6.34 -15.75
CA LEU A 22 -3.44 7.11 -15.04
C LEU A 22 -3.27 7.02 -13.52
N LEU A 23 -3.03 5.81 -12.98
CA LEU A 23 -2.80 5.64 -11.55
C LEU A 23 -1.54 6.37 -11.08
N ASP A 24 -0.46 6.34 -11.87
CA ASP A 24 0.77 7.13 -11.60
C ASP A 24 0.48 8.62 -11.53
N SER A 25 -0.28 9.13 -12.51
CA SER A 25 -0.63 10.55 -12.59
C SER A 25 -1.53 11.00 -11.43
N ILE A 26 -2.38 10.10 -10.91
CA ILE A 26 -3.29 10.38 -9.78
C ILE A 26 -2.59 10.32 -8.43
N LEU A 27 -1.53 9.51 -8.28
CA LEU A 27 -0.89 9.24 -6.99
C LEU A 27 -0.55 10.50 -6.16
N PRO A 28 0.02 11.59 -6.74
CA PRO A 28 0.33 12.81 -5.98
C PRO A 28 -0.91 13.56 -5.47
N TYR A 29 -2.05 13.39 -6.14
CA TYR A 29 -3.30 14.13 -5.87
C TYR A 29 -4.39 13.25 -5.25
N LEU A 30 -4.03 12.05 -4.82
CA LEU A 30 -4.97 11.01 -4.39
C LEU A 30 -5.84 11.49 -3.21
N ASN A 31 -5.24 12.22 -2.26
CA ASN A 31 -5.95 12.73 -1.09
C ASN A 31 -7.07 13.72 -1.48
N ASP A 32 -6.80 14.61 -2.43
CA ASP A 32 -7.79 15.59 -2.90
C ASP A 32 -8.91 14.91 -3.68
N ILE A 33 -8.55 13.97 -4.55
CA ILE A 33 -9.48 13.26 -5.42
C ILE A 33 -10.41 12.33 -4.60
N GLU A 34 -9.87 11.62 -3.60
CA GLU A 34 -10.63 10.71 -2.74
C GLU A 34 -11.33 11.41 -1.56
N ASN A 35 -11.11 12.72 -1.37
CA ASN A 35 -11.79 13.49 -0.34
C ASN A 35 -13.32 13.44 -0.57
N LYS A 36 -14.08 13.15 0.48
CA LYS A 36 -15.55 13.08 0.41
C LYS A 36 -16.26 14.42 0.66
N LYS A 37 -15.53 15.45 1.09
CA LYS A 37 -16.10 16.78 1.31
C LYS A 37 -16.59 17.41 0.00
N THR A 38 -17.66 18.20 0.11
CA THR A 38 -18.40 18.82 -1.00
C THR A 38 -18.53 20.34 -0.87
N ASP A 39 -17.74 20.96 0.00
CA ASP A 39 -17.64 22.42 0.10
C ASP A 39 -17.01 23.00 -1.17
N ALA A 40 -17.33 24.27 -1.48
CA ALA A 40 -16.88 24.95 -2.70
C ALA A 40 -15.35 24.89 -2.86
N MET A 41 -14.60 25.11 -1.77
CA MET A 41 -13.15 25.05 -1.78
C MET A 41 -12.63 23.64 -2.13
N THR A 42 -13.17 22.58 -1.51
CA THR A 42 -12.78 21.21 -1.88
C THR A 42 -13.16 20.86 -3.33
N VAL A 43 -14.29 21.36 -3.84
CA VAL A 43 -14.68 21.14 -5.24
C VAL A 43 -13.67 21.80 -6.18
N ASP A 44 -13.26 23.03 -5.91
CA ASP A 44 -12.25 23.73 -6.70
C ASP A 44 -10.89 23.04 -6.66
N ILE A 45 -10.47 22.56 -5.47
CA ILE A 45 -9.25 21.78 -5.32
C ILE A 45 -9.32 20.52 -6.19
N LYS A 46 -10.42 19.75 -6.13
CA LYS A 46 -10.60 18.56 -6.97
C LYS A 46 -10.52 18.88 -8.46
N VAL A 47 -11.13 19.97 -8.90
CA VAL A 47 -11.06 20.40 -10.31
C VAL A 47 -9.61 20.68 -10.71
N LYS A 48 -8.87 21.44 -9.89
CA LYS A 48 -7.44 21.72 -10.11
C LYS A 48 -6.61 20.44 -10.16
N SER A 49 -6.81 19.54 -9.21
CA SER A 49 -6.12 18.24 -9.15
C SER A 49 -6.40 17.39 -10.40
N TRP A 50 -7.65 17.33 -10.85
CA TRP A 50 -8.01 16.59 -12.07
C TRP A 50 -7.42 17.22 -13.35
N ASN A 51 -7.33 18.55 -13.43
CA ASN A 51 -6.64 19.23 -14.52
C ASN A 51 -5.15 18.90 -14.54
N ALA A 52 -4.49 18.95 -13.38
CA ALA A 52 -3.07 18.58 -13.26
C ALA A 52 -2.81 17.12 -13.67
N VAL A 53 -3.68 16.19 -13.25
CA VAL A 53 -3.63 14.78 -13.67
C VAL A 53 -3.72 14.66 -15.19
N ALA A 54 -4.65 15.38 -15.83
CA ALA A 54 -4.82 15.33 -17.27
C ALA A 54 -3.60 15.88 -18.02
N THR A 55 -3.00 16.97 -17.53
CA THR A 55 -1.76 17.52 -18.09
C THR A 55 -0.62 16.50 -17.99
N HIS A 56 -0.37 15.94 -16.79
CA HIS A 56 0.69 14.95 -16.61
C HIS A 56 0.47 13.71 -17.48
N TYR A 57 -0.76 13.18 -17.51
CA TYR A 57 -1.11 12.02 -18.32
C TYR A 57 -0.90 12.27 -19.82
N ASN A 58 -1.35 13.42 -20.34
CA ASN A 58 -1.26 13.75 -21.76
C ASN A 58 0.16 14.10 -22.21
N ASN A 59 0.99 14.64 -21.32
CA ASN A 59 2.41 14.87 -21.59
C ASN A 59 3.16 13.56 -21.82
N VAL A 60 2.79 12.49 -21.09
CA VAL A 60 3.37 11.15 -21.29
C VAL A 60 2.69 10.40 -22.44
N ASN A 61 1.36 10.50 -22.57
CA ASN A 61 0.58 9.82 -23.61
C ASN A 61 0.26 10.73 -24.80
N VAL A 62 1.31 11.19 -25.50
CA VAL A 62 1.20 12.15 -26.61
C VAL A 62 0.31 11.65 -27.75
N LYS A 63 0.33 10.34 -28.03
CA LYS A 63 -0.40 9.75 -29.17
C LYS A 63 -1.91 9.63 -28.94
N ALA A 64 -2.37 9.62 -27.69
CA ALA A 64 -3.77 9.37 -27.35
C ALA A 64 -4.22 10.25 -26.18
N GLN A 65 -4.19 11.57 -26.40
CA GLN A 65 -4.60 12.55 -25.40
C GLN A 65 -6.05 12.35 -24.97
N ARG A 66 -6.31 12.55 -23.67
CA ARG A 66 -7.62 12.34 -23.04
C ARG A 66 -8.04 13.59 -22.29
N ARG A 67 -9.35 13.86 -22.36
CA ARG A 67 -9.96 14.92 -21.56
C ARG A 67 -10.12 14.46 -20.11
N VAL A 68 -10.14 15.43 -19.20
CA VAL A 68 -10.36 15.23 -17.76
C VAL A 68 -11.57 14.34 -17.48
N SER A 69 -12.69 14.58 -18.15
CA SER A 69 -13.92 13.79 -17.97
C SER A 69 -13.75 12.31 -18.32
N GLN A 70 -12.92 12.01 -19.32
CA GLN A 70 -12.64 10.64 -19.76
C GLN A 70 -11.74 9.92 -18.75
N LEU A 71 -10.71 10.60 -18.22
CA LEU A 71 -9.81 10.08 -17.19
C LEU A 71 -10.54 9.84 -15.86
N LYS A 72 -11.40 10.79 -15.45
CA LYS A 72 -12.26 10.63 -14.27
C LYS A 72 -13.17 9.41 -14.40
N THR A 73 -13.81 9.25 -15.56
CA THR A 73 -14.66 8.09 -15.85
C THR A 73 -13.86 6.79 -15.82
N LEU A 74 -12.66 6.77 -16.40
CA LEU A 74 -11.79 5.62 -16.37
C LEU A 74 -11.40 5.23 -14.94
N TYR A 75 -10.98 6.19 -14.12
CA TYR A 75 -10.63 5.97 -12.73
C TYR A 75 -11.80 5.38 -11.91
N GLU A 76 -12.98 5.99 -12.01
CA GLU A 76 -14.18 5.50 -11.32
C GLU A 76 -14.56 4.09 -11.78
N ASN A 77 -14.40 3.78 -13.07
CA ASN A 77 -14.66 2.45 -13.60
C ASN A 77 -13.67 1.41 -13.05
N ILE A 78 -12.38 1.74 -12.98
CA ILE A 78 -11.37 0.86 -12.37
C ILE A 78 -11.74 0.62 -10.90
N LYS A 79 -12.00 1.69 -10.15
CA LYS A 79 -12.38 1.63 -8.73
C LYS A 79 -13.63 0.78 -8.48
N LYS A 80 -14.69 1.00 -9.25
CA LYS A 80 -15.93 0.24 -9.16
C LYS A 80 -15.70 -1.23 -9.46
N ARG A 81 -14.94 -1.54 -10.52
CA ARG A 81 -14.61 -2.92 -10.88
C ARG A 81 -13.79 -3.61 -9.79
N THR A 82 -12.71 -2.99 -9.32
CA THR A 82 -11.87 -3.52 -8.25
C THR A 82 -12.67 -3.77 -6.97
N LYS A 83 -13.53 -2.83 -6.57
CA LYS A 83 -14.42 -3.02 -5.41
C LYS A 83 -15.35 -4.20 -5.61
N LYS A 84 -15.97 -4.33 -6.78
CA LYS A 84 -16.86 -5.46 -7.11
C LYS A 84 -16.10 -6.78 -6.99
N ASP A 85 -14.91 -6.87 -7.58
CA ASP A 85 -14.10 -8.09 -7.57
C ASP A 85 -13.71 -8.50 -6.13
N VAL A 86 -13.38 -7.53 -5.26
CA VAL A 86 -13.11 -7.79 -3.82
C VAL A 86 -14.37 -8.27 -3.09
N LEU A 87 -15.53 -7.68 -3.34
CA LEU A 87 -16.79 -8.07 -2.70
C LEU A 87 -17.27 -9.45 -3.17
N THR A 88 -17.15 -9.75 -4.47
CA THR A 88 -17.43 -11.07 -5.02
C THR A 88 -16.55 -12.12 -4.33
N TYR A 89 -15.27 -11.82 -4.15
CA TYR A 89 -14.37 -12.70 -3.40
C TYR A 89 -14.81 -12.90 -1.93
N GLN A 90 -15.30 -11.85 -1.26
CA GLN A 90 -15.86 -12.00 0.09
C GLN A 90 -17.11 -12.88 0.13
N THR A 91 -18.01 -12.75 -0.85
CA THR A 91 -19.24 -13.57 -0.89
C THR A 91 -18.92 -15.04 -1.12
N GLU A 92 -17.95 -15.35 -1.96
CA GLU A 92 -17.48 -16.73 -2.21
C GLU A 92 -16.84 -17.36 -0.96
N LEU A 93 -16.09 -16.58 -0.19
CA LEU A 93 -15.54 -17.06 1.09
C LEU A 93 -16.63 -17.45 2.10
N LYS A 94 -17.76 -16.73 2.11
CA LYS A 94 -18.87 -16.98 3.02
C LYS A 94 -19.76 -18.14 2.58
N SER A 95 -20.00 -18.30 1.28
CA SER A 95 -20.86 -19.38 0.76
C SER A 95 -20.19 -20.75 0.84
N GLY A 96 -18.88 -20.82 1.04
CA GLY A 96 -18.19 -22.07 1.33
C GLY A 96 -18.07 -23.03 0.14
N GLU A 97 -18.51 -22.64 -1.07
CA GLU A 97 -18.32 -23.39 -2.33
C GLU A 97 -17.01 -22.95 -3.02
N PRO A 98 -15.88 -23.64 -2.78
CA PRO A 98 -14.68 -23.41 -3.57
C PRO A 98 -14.90 -23.94 -4.99
N GLY A 99 -14.88 -23.07 -6.00
CA GLY A 99 -14.54 -23.48 -7.37
C GLY A 99 -15.59 -23.28 -8.48
N LYS A 100 -16.76 -22.69 -8.23
CA LYS A 100 -17.74 -22.47 -9.33
C LYS A 100 -17.49 -21.23 -10.20
N THR A 101 -16.62 -20.32 -9.81
CA THR A 101 -16.31 -19.11 -10.60
C THR A 101 -14.81 -19.05 -10.85
N SER A 102 -14.42 -19.11 -12.12
CA SER A 102 -13.05 -18.97 -12.59
C SER A 102 -12.46 -17.67 -12.04
N LEU A 103 -11.56 -17.80 -11.07
CA LEU A 103 -10.83 -16.73 -10.40
C LEU A 103 -9.98 -15.92 -11.41
N LYS A 104 -10.60 -15.03 -12.20
CA LYS A 104 -9.94 -13.84 -12.75
C LYS A 104 -9.87 -12.79 -11.64
N ARG A 105 -9.03 -13.13 -10.66
CA ARG A 105 -9.00 -12.60 -9.29
C ARG A 105 -8.27 -11.27 -9.22
N ILE A 106 -8.95 -10.19 -9.57
CA ILE A 106 -8.45 -8.81 -9.52
C ILE A 106 -7.22 -8.62 -10.44
N ASP A 107 -7.36 -7.78 -11.46
CA ASP A 107 -6.22 -7.45 -12.32
C ASP A 107 -5.13 -6.69 -11.54
N ASP A 108 -3.92 -6.67 -12.07
CA ASP A 108 -2.79 -5.94 -11.48
C ASP A 108 -3.06 -4.44 -11.31
N VAL A 109 -3.82 -3.84 -12.24
CA VAL A 109 -4.34 -2.47 -12.11
C VAL A 109 -5.18 -2.34 -10.83
N GLY A 110 -6.09 -3.29 -10.60
CA GLY A 110 -6.89 -3.35 -9.38
C GLY A 110 -6.06 -3.55 -8.12
N TRP A 111 -5.06 -4.43 -8.15
CA TRP A 111 -4.13 -4.63 -7.03
C TRP A 111 -3.37 -3.36 -6.67
N ARG A 112 -2.89 -2.65 -7.69
CA ARG A 112 -2.24 -1.36 -7.50
C ARG A 112 -3.19 -0.35 -6.87
N LEU A 113 -4.43 -0.28 -7.34
CA LEU A 113 -5.44 0.62 -6.78
C LEU A 113 -5.77 0.28 -5.32
N ILE A 114 -5.88 -1.02 -4.96
CA ILE A 114 -6.06 -1.47 -3.57
C ILE A 114 -4.91 -1.00 -2.67
N LYS A 115 -3.67 -1.06 -3.18
CA LYS A 115 -2.51 -0.56 -2.45
C LYS A 115 -2.62 0.96 -2.27
N MET A 116 -3.02 1.71 -3.28
CA MET A 116 -3.03 3.18 -3.20
C MET A 116 -4.19 3.77 -2.40
N VAL A 117 -5.40 3.22 -2.52
CA VAL A 117 -6.62 3.82 -1.96
C VAL A 117 -6.94 3.24 -0.57
N PRO A 118 -6.93 4.04 0.51
CA PRO A 118 -7.14 3.55 1.88
C PRO A 118 -8.44 2.76 2.06
N ALA A 119 -9.54 3.23 1.49
CA ALA A 119 -10.84 2.57 1.61
C ALA A 119 -10.85 1.15 1.01
N LEU A 120 -10.18 0.95 -0.13
CA LEU A 120 -10.06 -0.37 -0.76
C LEU A 120 -9.07 -1.26 -0.02
N ARG A 121 -7.99 -0.67 0.50
CA ARG A 121 -7.02 -1.38 1.34
C ARG A 121 -7.67 -1.98 2.59
N ILE A 122 -8.48 -1.19 3.30
CA ILE A 122 -9.22 -1.63 4.48
C ILE A 122 -10.18 -2.76 4.09
N LEU A 123 -10.93 -2.59 3.00
CA LEU A 123 -11.83 -3.62 2.50
C LEU A 123 -11.09 -4.94 2.22
N TRP A 124 -9.93 -4.88 1.58
CA TRP A 124 -9.10 -6.05 1.30
C TRP A 124 -8.56 -6.73 2.57
N LYS A 125 -8.08 -5.94 3.56
CA LYS A 125 -7.64 -6.48 4.86
C LYS A 125 -8.75 -7.29 5.54
N ASN A 126 -9.98 -6.76 5.55
CA ASN A 126 -11.14 -7.46 6.11
C ASN A 126 -11.41 -8.77 5.36
N THR A 127 -11.25 -8.79 4.04
CA THR A 127 -11.39 -10.00 3.23
C THR A 127 -10.37 -11.09 3.60
N ILE A 128 -9.11 -10.71 3.82
CA ILE A 128 -8.07 -11.65 4.26
C ILE A 128 -8.42 -12.23 5.63
N LEU A 129 -8.87 -11.38 6.56
CA LEU A 129 -9.26 -11.83 7.90
C LEU A 129 -10.41 -12.83 7.85
N MET A 130 -11.42 -12.59 7.00
CA MET A 130 -12.51 -13.54 6.77
C MET A 130 -11.99 -14.87 6.23
N LYS A 131 -11.06 -14.86 5.27
CA LYS A 131 -10.45 -16.09 4.73
C LYS A 131 -9.77 -16.90 5.84
N GLN A 132 -9.02 -16.25 6.73
CA GLN A 132 -8.35 -16.92 7.85
C GLN A 132 -9.36 -17.55 8.82
N GLN A 133 -10.46 -16.85 9.12
CA GLN A 133 -11.49 -17.39 10.00
C GLN A 133 -12.20 -18.61 9.40
N VAL A 134 -12.49 -18.57 8.10
CA VAL A 134 -13.08 -19.71 7.38
C VAL A 134 -12.13 -20.92 7.39
N ALA A 135 -10.83 -20.70 7.22
CA ALA A 135 -9.83 -21.78 7.30
C ALA A 135 -9.76 -22.41 8.71
N ARG A 136 -9.76 -21.59 9.77
CA ARG A 136 -9.82 -22.08 11.16
C ARG A 136 -11.08 -22.90 11.43
N ASN A 137 -12.23 -22.42 10.99
CA ASN A 137 -13.51 -23.10 11.23
C ASN A 137 -13.66 -24.40 10.42
N LYS A 138 -12.94 -24.56 9.31
CA LYS A 138 -12.94 -25.77 8.48
C LYS A 138 -12.01 -26.88 9.00
N GLY A 139 -11.32 -26.65 10.13
CA GLY A 139 -10.53 -27.69 10.79
C GLY A 139 -9.37 -28.20 9.94
N ASP A 140 -8.71 -27.32 9.17
CA ASP A 140 -7.52 -27.72 8.41
C ASP A 140 -6.42 -28.18 9.39
N PRO A 141 -6.03 -29.47 9.40
CA PRO A 141 -5.10 -30.04 10.36
C PRO A 141 -3.67 -29.71 9.93
N LEU A 142 -3.25 -28.46 10.14
CA LEU A 142 -1.84 -28.07 10.12
C LEU A 142 -1.42 -27.38 11.43
N THR A 143 -2.18 -27.58 12.49
CA THR A 143 -1.58 -27.57 13.83
C THR A 143 -0.85 -28.88 13.98
N LEU A 144 0.47 -28.80 13.77
CA LEU A 144 1.46 -29.77 14.20
C LEU A 144 1.02 -30.42 15.51
N ASP A 145 1.10 -31.74 15.52
CA ASP A 145 0.98 -32.59 16.69
C ASP A 145 1.67 -31.92 17.86
N ASN A 146 0.84 -31.44 18.79
CA ASN A 146 1.28 -31.04 20.10
C ASN A 146 1.56 -32.36 20.81
N ASP A 147 2.78 -32.87 20.63
CA ASP A 147 3.36 -34.00 21.36
C ASP A 147 3.39 -33.66 22.85
N ASN A 148 2.21 -33.71 23.46
CA ASN A 148 2.04 -33.76 24.90
C ASN A 148 1.96 -35.23 25.30
N ASP A 149 2.98 -35.99 24.93
CA ASP A 149 3.23 -37.30 25.49
C ASP A 149 4.23 -37.17 26.63
N SER A 150 3.74 -37.52 27.81
CA SER A 150 4.45 -37.52 29.07
C SER A 150 5.69 -38.40 29.00
N LEU A 151 6.88 -37.84 29.26
CA LEU A 151 8.01 -38.60 29.80
C LEU A 151 8.75 -37.82 30.91
N PRO A 152 9.28 -38.53 31.92
CA PRO A 152 9.63 -38.02 33.25
C PRO A 152 11.00 -37.31 33.31
N PRO A 153 11.32 -36.62 34.42
CA PRO A 153 12.49 -35.74 34.49
C PRO A 153 13.78 -36.55 34.67
N VAL A 154 14.75 -36.33 33.77
CA VAL A 154 16.11 -36.84 33.91
C VAL A 154 17.07 -35.66 34.07
N VAL A 155 17.55 -35.48 35.30
CA VAL A 155 18.82 -34.82 35.66
C VAL A 155 19.91 -35.88 35.42
N PRO A 156 21.08 -35.63 34.79
CA PRO A 156 22.21 -35.00 35.52
C PRO A 156 23.33 -34.27 34.73
N THR A 157 23.93 -33.30 35.43
CA THR A 157 25.38 -33.04 35.61
C THR A 157 26.27 -32.52 34.46
N LEU A 158 26.75 -31.29 34.69
CA LEU A 158 28.09 -30.70 34.47
C LEU A 158 29.07 -31.42 33.52
N THR A 159 29.57 -30.66 32.54
CA THR A 159 31.02 -30.45 32.39
C THR A 159 31.26 -29.11 31.69
N THR A 160 32.02 -28.28 32.39
CA THR A 160 32.70 -27.08 31.90
C THR A 160 33.75 -27.49 30.89
N ASP A 161 33.76 -26.91 29.71
CA ASP A 161 34.97 -26.85 28.90
C ASP A 161 35.16 -25.47 28.27
N ASN A 162 36.39 -25.02 28.43
CA ASN A 162 36.95 -23.73 28.08
C ASN A 162 36.91 -23.51 26.56
N PHE A 163 36.44 -22.35 26.12
CA PHE A 163 36.91 -21.76 24.87
C PHE A 163 37.16 -20.26 25.02
N ASP A 164 38.42 -19.92 24.81
CA ASP A 164 39.10 -18.64 24.88
C ASP A 164 38.72 -17.73 23.70
N PRO A 165 38.19 -16.50 23.92
CA PRO A 165 37.87 -15.58 22.85
C PRO A 165 38.99 -14.54 22.68
N SER A 166 40.08 -14.93 22.02
CA SER A 166 41.23 -14.05 21.77
C SER A 166 41.69 -14.10 20.31
N VAL A 167 40.87 -13.66 19.35
CA VAL A 167 41.40 -13.27 18.02
C VAL A 167 40.68 -12.01 17.52
N ILE A 168 41.38 -10.90 17.67
CA ILE A 168 41.09 -9.59 17.08
C ILE A 168 41.55 -9.64 15.62
N ILE A 169 40.64 -9.54 14.66
CA ILE A 169 40.96 -9.11 13.29
C ILE A 169 40.24 -7.79 13.06
N LYS A 170 41.03 -6.72 13.14
CA LYS A 170 40.68 -5.42 12.59
C LYS A 170 41.04 -5.47 11.12
N ASP A 171 40.06 -5.35 10.23
CA ASP A 171 40.32 -4.94 8.86
C ASP A 171 39.47 -3.72 8.51
N GLU A 172 40.21 -2.67 8.20
CA GLU A 172 39.81 -1.33 7.82
C GLU A 172 39.43 -1.37 6.34
N PHE A 173 38.18 -1.05 5.99
CA PHE A 173 37.80 -0.87 4.59
C PHE A 173 37.20 0.52 4.38
N THR A 174 38.04 1.38 3.82
CA THR A 174 37.74 2.69 3.24
C THR A 174 36.79 2.55 2.04
N PRO A 175 35.68 3.32 1.95
CA PRO A 175 34.91 3.40 0.72
C PRO A 175 35.51 4.46 -0.21
N HIS A 176 35.99 3.99 -1.37
CA HIS A 176 36.38 4.82 -2.50
C HIS A 176 35.12 5.37 -3.19
N ASN A 177 34.85 6.67 -3.01
CA ASN A 177 33.84 7.41 -3.76
C ASN A 177 34.29 7.52 -5.22
N GLN A 178 33.49 7.00 -6.15
CA GLN A 178 33.60 7.35 -7.57
C GLN A 178 32.47 8.32 -7.92
N GLU A 179 32.90 9.53 -8.28
CA GLU A 179 32.11 10.60 -8.91
C GLU A 179 31.39 10.07 -10.14
N LEU A 180 30.07 10.25 -10.21
CA LEU A 180 29.32 10.14 -11.44
C LEU A 180 29.03 11.54 -11.97
N THR A 181 29.55 11.77 -13.17
CA THR A 181 29.49 12.98 -14.00
C THR A 181 28.06 13.45 -14.27
N VAL A 182 27.88 14.76 -14.12
CA VAL A 182 26.70 15.54 -14.52
C VAL A 182 26.71 15.67 -16.05
N GLU A 183 25.73 15.08 -16.73
CA GLU A 183 25.45 15.39 -18.14
C GLU A 183 24.46 16.55 -18.24
N GLU A 184 24.83 17.50 -19.09
CA GLU A 184 24.16 18.77 -19.37
C GLU A 184 22.79 18.59 -20.04
N ILE A 185 21.81 19.34 -19.55
CA ILE A 185 20.50 19.48 -20.18
C ILE A 185 20.58 20.64 -21.18
N PRO A 186 20.25 20.45 -22.48
CA PRO A 186 20.15 21.57 -23.40
C PRO A 186 18.83 22.33 -23.22
N ASP A 187 18.97 23.64 -23.06
CA ASP A 187 17.95 24.68 -23.13
C ASP A 187 17.17 24.62 -24.44
N MET A 188 15.83 24.55 -24.35
CA MET A 188 14.93 24.78 -25.48
C MET A 188 13.81 25.74 -25.07
N ASN A 189 14.15 27.03 -25.11
CA ASN A 189 13.19 28.13 -25.21
C ASN A 189 12.71 28.24 -26.67
N GLY A 190 11.40 28.14 -26.91
CA GLY A 190 10.83 28.59 -28.18
C GLY A 190 9.42 28.11 -28.52
N LEU A 191 8.47 29.06 -28.51
CA LEU A 191 7.18 29.09 -29.23
C LEU A 191 6.08 28.11 -28.75
N ALA A 192 4.79 28.44 -28.69
CA ALA A 192 4.03 29.57 -29.24
C ALA A 192 2.80 29.87 -28.35
N ASN A 193 2.36 31.11 -28.40
CA ASN A 193 1.08 31.59 -27.89
C ASN A 193 -0.08 31.01 -28.73
N GLU A 194 -1.07 30.40 -28.06
CA GLU A 194 -2.40 30.09 -28.61
C GLU A 194 -3.47 30.60 -27.61
N PRO A 195 -4.55 31.23 -28.08
CA PRO A 195 -5.51 31.94 -27.25
C PRO A 195 -6.46 30.98 -26.53
N HIS A 196 -6.44 31.02 -25.20
CA HIS A 196 -7.40 30.30 -24.37
C HIS A 196 -8.79 30.97 -24.43
N GLU A 197 -9.73 30.36 -25.16
CA GLU A 197 -11.16 30.62 -24.99
C GLU A 197 -11.64 30.04 -23.66
N SER A 198 -12.01 30.92 -22.74
CA SER A 198 -12.64 30.57 -21.46
C SER A 198 -14.07 30.03 -21.68
N PRO A 199 -14.41 28.82 -21.20
CA PRO A 199 -15.79 28.38 -21.20
C PRO A 199 -16.58 29.11 -20.12
N ASN A 200 -17.54 29.91 -20.59
CA ASN A 200 -18.56 30.62 -19.85
C ASN A 200 -19.46 29.63 -19.08
N PHE A 201 -19.31 29.53 -17.76
CA PHE A 201 -20.21 28.76 -16.90
C PHE A 201 -21.18 29.68 -16.19
N HIS A 202 -22.41 29.71 -16.70
CA HIS A 202 -23.59 30.24 -16.04
C HIS A 202 -23.84 29.54 -14.69
N ASN A 203 -23.85 30.34 -13.63
CA ASN A 203 -24.80 30.36 -12.52
C ASN A 203 -25.29 29.01 -11.97
N TYR A 204 -24.62 28.54 -10.91
CA TYR A 204 -25.29 27.79 -9.85
C TYR A 204 -25.47 28.72 -8.64
N ALA A 205 -26.64 29.35 -8.55
CA ALA A 205 -27.07 30.07 -7.36
C ALA A 205 -27.46 29.07 -6.27
N ILE A 206 -26.78 29.14 -5.12
CA ILE A 206 -27.16 28.43 -3.89
C ILE A 206 -28.00 29.42 -3.06
N PRO A 207 -29.24 29.09 -2.67
CA PRO A 207 -30.05 29.98 -1.86
C PRO A 207 -29.47 30.08 -0.44
N ARG A 208 -29.18 31.31 0.01
CA ARG A 208 -28.90 31.65 1.41
C ARG A 208 -30.22 31.68 2.16
N ASN A 209 -30.32 30.88 3.22
CA ASN A 209 -31.31 31.11 4.26
C ASN A 209 -30.66 31.97 5.34
N GLU A 210 -31.05 33.24 5.37
CA GLU A 210 -30.84 34.17 6.47
C GLU A 210 -32.04 34.06 7.40
N THR A 211 -31.80 33.66 8.65
CA THR A 211 -32.63 34.05 9.78
C THR A 211 -31.73 34.13 11.01
N ALA A 212 -31.37 35.37 11.33
CA ALA A 212 -30.95 35.76 12.66
C ALA A 212 -32.21 35.95 13.51
N GLU A 213 -32.25 35.41 14.73
CA GLU A 213 -32.90 36.08 15.86
C GLU A 213 -32.15 35.75 17.15
N GLU A 214 -31.83 36.83 17.86
CA GLU A 214 -31.35 36.89 19.22
C GLU A 214 -32.44 36.44 20.20
N ALA A 215 -32.05 35.70 21.23
CA ALA A 215 -32.77 35.71 22.50
C ALA A 215 -31.79 35.41 23.62
N THR A 216 -31.41 36.46 24.33
CA THR A 216 -30.83 36.43 25.66
C THR A 216 -31.92 36.01 26.66
N ASP A 217 -31.70 34.93 27.41
CA ASP A 217 -32.40 34.73 28.68
C ASP A 217 -31.47 34.05 29.69
N ASN A 218 -31.08 34.84 30.69
CA ASN A 218 -30.36 34.42 31.87
C ASN A 218 -31.35 33.71 32.81
N ALA A 219 -31.21 32.39 32.95
CA ALA A 219 -31.80 31.65 34.06
C ALA A 219 -30.67 31.17 34.98
N ASP A 220 -30.62 31.74 36.17
CA ASP A 220 -29.81 31.28 37.29
C ASP A 220 -30.21 29.85 37.68
N ILE A 221 -29.44 28.88 37.18
CA ILE A 221 -29.50 27.50 37.65
C ILE A 221 -28.37 27.33 38.65
N ASN A 222 -28.68 27.51 39.94
CA ASN A 222 -27.87 27.01 41.03
C ASN A 222 -27.82 25.48 40.95
N PHE A 223 -26.86 24.96 40.19
CA PHE A 223 -26.58 23.53 40.09
C PHE A 223 -25.68 23.13 41.25
N THR A 224 -26.31 22.64 42.31
CA THR A 224 -25.66 21.98 43.44
C THR A 224 -24.72 20.91 42.90
N CYS A 225 -23.43 21.09 43.14
CA CYS A 225 -22.34 20.23 42.70
C CYS A 225 -22.50 18.80 43.24
N PRO A 226 -22.62 17.77 42.39
CA PRO A 226 -22.47 16.37 42.81
C PRO A 226 -21.04 15.91 42.50
N ASP A 227 -20.42 15.23 43.44
CA ASP A 227 -19.10 14.57 43.38
C ASP A 227 -18.91 13.55 42.20
N ASP A 228 -19.87 13.45 41.28
CA ASP A 228 -19.89 12.50 40.16
C ASP A 228 -19.07 12.93 38.94
N PHE A 229 -18.78 14.22 38.75
CA PHE A 229 -18.04 14.68 37.57
C PHE A 229 -16.55 14.29 37.63
N SER A 230 -15.98 14.22 38.83
CA SER A 230 -14.60 13.77 39.06
C SER A 230 -14.41 12.29 38.67
N ASN A 231 -15.40 11.45 38.99
CA ASN A 231 -15.39 10.03 38.63
C ASN A 231 -15.49 9.82 37.10
N PHE A 232 -16.26 10.67 36.40
CA PHE A 232 -16.38 10.62 34.95
C PHE A 232 -15.06 10.96 34.23
N MET A 233 -14.38 12.03 34.66
CA MET A 233 -13.08 12.42 34.09
C MET A 233 -12.02 11.33 34.32
N SER A 234 -11.99 10.72 35.50
CA SER A 234 -11.08 9.61 35.83
C SER A 234 -11.32 8.36 34.96
N ALA A 235 -12.58 8.04 34.63
CA ALA A 235 -12.92 6.92 33.76
C ALA A 235 -12.46 7.16 32.31
N MET A 236 -12.60 8.40 31.82
CA MET A 236 -12.17 8.77 30.46
C MET A 236 -10.64 8.68 30.31
N ASP A 237 -9.88 9.11 31.32
CA ASP A 237 -8.42 9.01 31.31
C ASP A 237 -7.93 7.56 31.34
N LYS A 238 -8.61 6.68 32.08
CA LYS A 238 -8.30 5.23 32.10
C LYS A 238 -8.54 4.60 30.73
N GLU A 239 -9.62 4.97 30.05
CA GLU A 239 -9.94 4.46 28.71
C GLU A 239 -8.95 4.98 27.66
N LEU A 240 -8.48 6.21 27.78
CA LEU A 240 -7.42 6.76 26.92
C LEU A 240 -6.11 5.99 27.08
N LYS A 241 -5.65 5.80 28.32
CA LYS A 241 -4.43 5.03 28.63
C LYS A 241 -4.51 3.58 28.14
N LYS A 242 -5.70 2.97 28.23
CA LYS A 242 -5.94 1.63 27.70
C LYS A 242 -5.76 1.56 26.17
N LYS A 243 -6.28 2.54 25.44
CA LYS A 243 -6.11 2.63 23.98
C LYS A 243 -4.66 2.91 23.58
N GLU A 244 -3.95 3.72 24.35
CA GLU A 244 -2.52 3.95 24.16
C GLU A 244 -1.70 2.67 24.35
N LEU A 245 -2.04 1.87 25.36
CA LEU A 245 -1.39 0.59 25.62
C LEU A 245 -1.66 -0.42 24.50
N GLU A 246 -2.90 -0.52 24.02
CA GLU A 246 -3.26 -1.40 22.89
C GLU A 246 -2.53 -0.98 21.60
N LYS A 247 -2.39 0.33 21.37
CA LYS A 247 -1.62 0.86 20.24
C LYS A 247 -0.13 0.47 20.34
N LEU A 248 0.45 0.53 21.54
CA LEU A 248 1.85 0.15 21.76
C LEU A 248 2.07 -1.34 21.54
N ASP A 249 1.15 -2.20 22.00
CA ASP A 249 1.22 -3.64 21.77
C ASP A 249 1.20 -3.99 20.27
N LEU A 250 0.34 -3.34 19.49
CA LEU A 250 0.31 -3.50 18.04
C LEU A 250 1.62 -3.07 17.36
N ASP A 251 2.25 -2.01 17.83
CA ASP A 251 3.54 -1.54 17.30
C ASP A 251 4.67 -2.54 17.61
N ILE A 252 4.69 -3.09 18.82
CA ILE A 252 5.62 -4.16 19.22
C ILE A 252 5.42 -5.40 18.34
N GLN A 253 4.18 -5.82 18.11
CA GLN A 253 3.88 -6.97 17.24
C GLN A 253 4.34 -6.72 15.80
N MET A 254 4.13 -5.51 15.28
CA MET A 254 4.56 -5.12 13.94
C MET A 254 6.09 -5.14 13.83
N LYS A 255 6.81 -4.62 14.83
CA LYS A 255 8.28 -4.64 14.88
C LYS A 255 8.84 -6.04 15.00
N LYS A 256 8.19 -6.92 15.77
CA LYS A 256 8.56 -8.34 15.86
C LYS A 256 8.45 -9.05 14.50
N LEU A 257 7.40 -8.76 13.73
CA LEU A 257 7.21 -9.33 12.39
C LEU A 257 8.25 -8.80 11.39
N GLU A 258 8.56 -7.51 11.46
CA GLU A 258 9.62 -6.88 10.65
C GLU A 258 10.99 -7.52 10.92
N LEU A 259 11.28 -7.81 12.20
CA LEU A 259 12.51 -8.48 12.62
C LEU A 259 12.60 -9.92 12.10
N GLU A 260 11.52 -10.71 12.20
CA GLU A 260 11.49 -12.07 11.64
C GLU A 260 11.65 -12.08 10.12
N PHE A 261 11.06 -11.11 9.42
CA PHE A 261 11.28 -10.94 7.99
C PHE A 261 12.75 -10.65 7.64
N MET A 262 13.40 -9.77 8.40
CA MET A 262 14.82 -9.45 8.21
C MET A 262 15.74 -10.65 8.49
N LYS A 263 15.44 -11.45 9.53
CA LYS A 263 16.15 -12.72 9.78
C LYS A 263 16.03 -13.70 8.60
N GLY A 264 14.85 -13.79 8.00
CA GLY A 264 14.63 -14.62 6.81
C GLY A 264 15.53 -14.23 5.64
N LYS A 265 15.61 -12.93 5.35
CA LYS A 265 16.51 -12.39 4.32
C LYS A 265 17.99 -12.65 4.62
N LEU A 266 18.40 -12.52 5.88
CA LEU A 266 19.77 -12.79 6.29
C LEU A 266 20.15 -14.25 6.05
N LYS A 267 19.27 -15.19 6.43
CA LYS A 267 19.48 -16.62 6.16
C LYS A 267 19.56 -16.94 4.66
N GLU A 268 18.76 -16.28 3.84
CA GLU A 268 18.81 -16.42 2.38
C GLU A 268 20.15 -15.94 1.81
N GLN A 269 20.65 -14.80 2.28
CA GLN A 269 21.98 -14.30 1.91
C GLN A 269 23.10 -15.24 2.37
N GLU A 270 23.02 -15.76 3.60
CA GLU A 270 23.99 -16.74 4.12
C GLU A 270 24.03 -18.01 3.26
N MET A 271 22.87 -18.54 2.84
CA MET A 271 22.82 -19.69 1.94
C MET A 271 23.38 -19.35 0.55
N SER A 272 23.10 -18.16 0.03
CA SER A 272 23.64 -17.70 -1.25
C SER A 272 25.17 -17.61 -1.23
N ILE A 273 25.76 -17.09 -0.15
CA ILE A 273 27.21 -17.01 0.03
C ILE A 273 27.82 -18.42 0.11
N LYS A 274 27.23 -19.32 0.90
CA LYS A 274 27.70 -20.71 1.01
C LYS A 274 27.66 -21.44 -0.34
N PHE A 275 26.63 -21.19 -1.14
CA PHE A 275 26.50 -21.75 -2.47
C PHE A 275 27.62 -21.25 -3.40
N GLN A 276 27.88 -19.94 -3.42
CA GLN A 276 28.97 -19.36 -4.22
C GLN A 276 30.36 -19.90 -3.80
N GLN A 277 30.58 -20.10 -2.50
CA GLN A 277 31.81 -20.70 -1.98
C GLN A 277 31.99 -22.14 -2.49
N LEU A 278 30.93 -22.94 -2.49
CA LEU A 278 30.97 -24.31 -2.99
C LEU A 278 31.23 -24.37 -4.50
N GLU A 279 30.59 -23.49 -5.28
CA GLU A 279 30.85 -23.37 -6.72
C GLU A 279 32.33 -23.03 -7.00
N TYR A 280 32.88 -22.08 -6.22
CA TYR A 280 34.29 -21.73 -6.32
C TYR A 280 35.20 -22.91 -5.99
N GLU A 281 34.92 -23.67 -4.93
CA GLU A 281 35.71 -24.83 -4.53
C GLU A 281 35.69 -25.95 -5.57
N ILE A 282 34.53 -26.25 -6.16
CA ILE A 282 34.40 -27.21 -7.26
C ILE A 282 35.28 -26.79 -8.44
N LYS A 283 35.23 -25.52 -8.82
CA LYS A 283 36.02 -24.97 -9.93
C LYS A 283 37.53 -25.05 -9.68
N CYS A 284 37.97 -24.82 -8.45
CA CYS A 284 39.38 -25.02 -8.07
C CYS A 284 39.80 -26.48 -8.23
N ARG A 285 39.00 -27.44 -7.75
CA ARG A 285 39.33 -28.88 -7.89
C ARG A 285 39.36 -29.33 -9.36
N GLU A 286 38.49 -28.79 -10.21
CA GLU A 286 38.50 -29.07 -11.66
C GLU A 286 39.77 -28.56 -12.34
N LEU A 287 40.24 -27.37 -11.95
CA LEU A 287 41.50 -26.81 -12.44
C LEU A 287 42.70 -27.65 -12.01
N ASP A 288 42.76 -28.07 -10.75
CA ASP A 288 43.84 -28.93 -10.24
C ASP A 288 43.91 -30.27 -10.98
N LYS A 289 42.74 -30.88 -11.27
CA LYS A 289 42.65 -32.09 -12.11
C LYS A 289 43.20 -31.85 -13.52
N CYS A 290 42.82 -30.74 -14.15
CA CYS A 290 43.34 -30.38 -15.47
C CYS A 290 44.86 -30.19 -15.49
N LEU A 291 45.44 -29.71 -14.39
CA LEU A 291 46.89 -29.54 -14.25
C LEU A 291 47.59 -30.89 -14.02
N SER A 292 47.04 -31.78 -13.18
CA SER A 292 47.63 -33.10 -12.92
C SER A 292 47.65 -34.00 -14.16
N ASP A 293 46.61 -33.92 -15.00
CA ASP A 293 46.52 -34.71 -16.22
C ASP A 293 47.56 -34.26 -17.26
N ARG A 294 47.92 -32.97 -17.29
CA ARG A 294 48.96 -32.44 -18.18
C ARG A 294 50.37 -32.83 -17.76
N SER A 295 50.63 -33.05 -16.47
CA SER A 295 51.95 -33.45 -15.98
C SER A 295 52.30 -34.93 -16.20
N ASN A 296 51.31 -35.76 -16.56
CA ASN A 296 51.49 -37.20 -16.78
C ASN A 296 51.59 -37.60 -18.27
N VAL A 297 51.68 -36.62 -19.17
CA VAL A 297 51.89 -36.80 -20.63
C VAL A 297 53.29 -36.34 -20.99
#